data_AF-A0A5Q4F552-F1
#
_entry.id   AF-A0A5Q4F552-F1
#
_cell.length_a   1.000
_cell.length_b   1.000
_cell.length_c   1.000
_cell.angle_alpha   90.00
_cell.angle_beta   90.00
_cell.angle_gamma   90.00
#
_symmetry.space_group_name_H-M   'P 1'
#
loop_
_entity.id
_entity.type
_entity.pdbx_description
1 polymer ?
#
loop_
_entity_poly.entity_id
_entity_poly.type
_entity_poly.pdbx_seq_one_letter_code
_entity_poly.pdbx_strand_id
1 'polypeptide(L)'
;MLYHRSIIILLLLSALVCTALLPAGCDRDRPKDLIDEETYMDILLELHILAAIREIDGEDETRYRAGQDTVLEHYQITRDQFQRSHAYYHR
;
A
#
# COMPACT_ATOMS: atom_id res chain seq x y z
N MET A 1 49.31 30.58 -5.29
CA MET A 1 47.91 30.91 -5.64
C MET A 1 47.19 29.87 -6.52
N LEU A 2 47.88 29.02 -7.28
CA LEU A 2 47.23 27.97 -8.11
C LEU A 2 46.53 26.87 -7.30
N TYR A 3 47.11 26.39 -6.21
CA TYR A 3 46.53 25.32 -5.37
C TYR A 3 45.15 25.66 -4.80
N HIS A 4 44.92 26.93 -4.45
CA HIS A 4 43.66 27.37 -3.87
C HIS A 4 42.50 27.29 -4.87
N ARG A 5 42.79 27.52 -6.17
CA ARG A 5 41.80 27.42 -7.25
C ARG A 5 41.48 25.96 -7.57
N SER A 6 42.48 25.07 -7.54
CA SER A 6 42.29 23.64 -7.77
C SER A 6 41.45 22.98 -6.66
N ILE A 7 41.60 23.42 -5.40
CA ILE A 7 40.80 22.92 -4.27
C ILE A 7 39.33 23.31 -4.41
N ILE A 8 39.05 24.55 -4.82
CA ILE A 8 37.67 25.04 -5.01
C ILE A 8 36.97 24.26 -6.13
N ILE A 9 37.68 23.98 -7.24
CA ILE A 9 37.12 23.21 -8.35
C ILE A 9 36.81 21.76 -7.93
N LEU A 10 37.68 21.14 -7.14
CA LEU A 10 37.47 19.81 -6.57
C LEU A 10 36.25 19.75 -5.65
N LEU A 11 36.06 20.78 -4.81
CA LEU A 11 34.90 20.89 -3.92
C LEU A 11 33.58 21.10 -4.68
N LEU A 12 33.61 21.88 -5.78
CA LEU A 12 32.43 22.07 -6.61
C LEU A 12 32.06 20.81 -7.39
N LEU A 13 33.05 20.06 -7.87
CA LEU A 13 32.85 18.77 -8.54
C LEU A 13 32.29 17.71 -7.59
N SER A 14 32.77 17.63 -6.35
CA SER A 14 32.24 16.66 -5.36
C SER A 14 30.82 17.01 -4.93
N ALA A 15 30.50 18.29 -4.76
CA ALA A 15 29.14 18.73 -4.45
C ALA A 15 28.14 18.41 -5.57
N LEU A 16 28.55 18.56 -6.83
CA LEU A 16 27.69 18.27 -8.00
C LEU A 16 27.38 16.76 -8.12
N VAL A 17 28.34 15.89 -7.81
CA VAL A 17 28.15 14.43 -7.82
C VAL A 17 27.21 13.98 -6.70
N CYS A 18 27.28 14.60 -5.52
CA CYS A 18 26.37 14.30 -4.40
C CYS A 18 24.91 14.65 -4.70
N THR A 19 24.64 15.72 -5.47
CA THR A 19 23.27 16.07 -5.86
C THR A 19 22.67 15.17 -6.94
N ALA A 20 23.49 14.52 -7.76
CA ALA A 20 23.04 13.62 -8.83
C ALA A 20 22.67 12.21 -8.34
N LEU A 21 23.00 11.88 -7.09
CA LEU A 21 22.76 10.58 -6.46
C LEU A 21 21.62 10.59 -5.45
N LEU A 22 20.89 11.70 -5.31
CA LEU A 22 19.63 11.68 -4.57
C LEU A 22 18.68 10.78 -5.36
N PRO A 23 18.30 9.59 -4.87
CA PRO A 23 17.24 8.84 -5.51
C PRO A 23 16.03 9.76 -5.48
N ALA A 24 15.54 10.17 -6.65
CA ALA A 24 14.19 10.68 -6.78
C ALA A 24 13.33 9.68 -6.00
N GLY A 25 12.69 10.14 -4.93
CA GLY A 25 11.81 9.32 -4.10
C GLY A 25 10.73 8.77 -5.01
N CYS A 26 10.99 7.60 -5.57
CA CYS A 26 10.09 6.87 -6.43
C CYS A 26 9.00 6.39 -5.48
N ASP A 27 7.92 7.15 -5.42
CA ASP A 27 6.65 6.71 -4.87
C ASP A 27 6.15 5.60 -5.79
N ARG A 28 6.74 4.41 -5.58
CA ARG A 28 6.70 3.29 -6.50
C ARG A 28 5.32 2.66 -6.37
N ASP A 29 4.50 2.88 -7.40
CA ASP A 29 3.30 2.08 -7.70
C ASP A 29 2.18 2.14 -6.64
N ARG A 30 1.75 3.33 -6.21
CA ARG A 30 0.44 3.45 -5.54
C ARG A 30 -0.67 3.18 -6.56
N PRO A 31 -1.50 2.12 -6.41
CA PRO A 31 -2.64 1.90 -7.30
C PRO A 31 -3.59 3.09 -7.26
N LYS A 32 -4.19 3.45 -8.39
CA LYS A 32 -5.05 4.64 -8.50
C LYS A 32 -6.43 4.45 -7.85
N ASP A 33 -6.79 3.22 -7.54
CA ASP A 33 -8.13 2.79 -7.14
C ASP A 33 -8.15 2.16 -5.75
N LEU A 34 -7.21 2.54 -4.88
CA LEU A 34 -7.19 2.08 -3.49
C LEU A 34 -8.46 2.52 -2.75
N ILE A 35 -8.97 1.61 -1.94
CA ILE A 35 -9.92 1.92 -0.87
C ILE A 35 -9.20 2.85 0.10
N ASP A 36 -9.89 3.85 0.65
CA ASP A 36 -9.32 4.64 1.74
C ASP A 36 -9.03 3.76 2.96
N GLU A 37 -8.05 4.15 3.77
CA GLU A 37 -7.54 3.29 4.84
C GLU A 37 -8.59 3.00 5.92
N GLU A 38 -9.45 3.98 6.24
CA GLU A 38 -10.55 3.81 7.21
C GLU A 38 -11.55 2.76 6.71
N THR A 39 -12.05 2.91 5.48
CA THR A 39 -12.96 1.95 4.86
C THR A 39 -12.32 0.57 4.71
N TYR A 40 -11.02 0.50 4.37
CA TYR A 40 -10.30 -0.76 4.30
C TYR A 40 -10.26 -1.48 5.67
N MET A 41 -10.01 -0.74 6.75
CA MET A 41 -9.97 -1.30 8.10
C MET A 41 -11.35 -1.79 8.55
N ASP A 42 -12.41 -1.06 8.24
CA ASP A 42 -13.79 -1.45 8.54
C ASP A 42 -14.18 -2.75 7.81
N ILE A 43 -13.89 -2.83 6.50
CA ILE A 43 -14.10 -4.05 5.72
C ILE A 43 -13.30 -5.22 6.32
N LEU A 44 -12.05 -5.00 6.70
CA LEU A 44 -11.19 -6.06 7.26
C LEU A 44 -11.75 -6.60 8.58
N LEU A 45 -12.25 -5.71 9.44
CA LEU A 45 -12.89 -6.09 10.71
C LEU A 45 -14.14 -6.93 10.46
N GLU A 46 -15.02 -6.52 9.55
CA GLU A 46 -16.24 -7.27 9.22
C GLU A 46 -15.93 -8.65 8.64
N LEU A 47 -14.98 -8.74 7.72
CA LEU A 47 -14.54 -10.02 7.17
C LEU A 47 -13.93 -10.93 8.24
N HIS A 48 -13.23 -10.36 9.23
CA HIS A 48 -12.71 -11.12 10.36
C HIS A 48 -13.82 -11.65 11.27
N ILE A 49 -14.85 -10.84 11.53
CA ILE A 49 -16.04 -11.27 12.28
C ILE A 49 -16.74 -12.43 11.55
N LEU A 50 -16.91 -12.34 10.23
CA LEU A 50 -17.48 -13.44 9.43
C LEU A 50 -16.66 -14.73 9.51
N ALA A 51 -15.33 -14.62 9.50
CA ALA A 51 -14.44 -15.76 9.64
C ALA A 51 -14.59 -16.42 11.03
N ALA A 52 -14.68 -15.62 12.09
CA ALA A 52 -14.90 -16.12 13.45
C ALA A 52 -16.27 -16.80 13.60
N ILE A 53 -17.33 -16.23 13.02
CA ILE A 53 -18.66 -16.86 13.01
C ILE A 53 -18.62 -18.21 12.30
N ARG A 54 -17.96 -18.31 11.13
CA ARG A 54 -17.79 -19.57 10.41
C ARG A 54 -17.09 -20.64 11.27
N GLU A 55 -16.06 -20.25 12.02
CA GLU A 55 -15.33 -21.16 12.90
C GLU A 55 -16.23 -21.74 14.01
N ILE A 56 -17.21 -20.95 14.48
CA ILE A 56 -18.16 -21.34 15.53
C ILE A 56 -19.35 -22.15 14.97
N ASP A 57 -19.99 -21.67 13.90
CA ASP A 57 -21.25 -22.21 13.38
C ASP A 57 -21.07 -23.39 12.40
N GLY A 58 -19.83 -23.70 12.02
CA GLY A 58 -19.49 -24.78 11.10
C GLY A 58 -19.14 -24.29 9.68
N GLU A 59 -18.39 -25.12 8.95
CA GLU A 59 -17.74 -24.79 7.67
C GLU A 59 -18.70 -24.71 6.45
N ASP A 60 -19.80 -23.97 6.53
CA ASP A 60 -20.59 -23.64 5.34
C ASP A 60 -19.86 -22.57 4.50
N GLU A 61 -18.98 -23.06 3.62
CA GLU A 61 -18.20 -22.26 2.67
C GLU A 61 -19.09 -21.40 1.77
N THR A 62 -20.31 -21.85 1.42
CA THR A 62 -21.21 -21.10 0.54
C THR A 62 -21.75 -19.87 1.25
N ARG A 63 -22.23 -20.04 2.49
CA ARG A 63 -22.70 -18.93 3.32
C ARG A 63 -21.57 -17.96 3.66
N TYR A 64 -20.37 -18.47 3.93
CA TYR A 64 -19.21 -17.63 4.16
C TYR A 64 -18.90 -16.74 2.95
N ARG A 65 -18.84 -17.30 1.74
CA ARG A 65 -18.60 -16.54 0.51
C ARG A 65 -19.68 -15.49 0.24
N ALA A 66 -20.95 -15.87 0.39
CA ALA A 66 -22.06 -14.93 0.24
C ALA A 66 -21.97 -13.78 1.26
N GLY A 67 -21.53 -14.07 2.49
CA GLY A 67 -21.26 -13.05 3.51
C GLY A 67 -20.15 -12.09 3.09
N GLN A 68 -19.03 -12.61 2.57
CA GLN A 68 -17.95 -11.78 2.05
C GLN A 68 -18.41 -10.87 0.90
N ASP A 69 -19.17 -11.41 -0.04
CA ASP A 69 -19.73 -10.63 -1.16
C ASP A 69 -20.67 -9.55 -0.64
N THR A 70 -21.52 -9.86 0.35
CA THR A 70 -22.43 -8.89 0.97
C THR A 70 -21.68 -7.74 1.65
N VAL A 71 -20.59 -8.03 2.36
CA VAL A 71 -19.75 -6.99 2.98
C VAL A 71 -19.17 -6.09 1.89
N LEU A 72 -18.54 -6.66 0.85
CA LEU A 72 -17.95 -5.86 -0.23
C LEU A 72 -19.00 -5.03 -0.98
N GLU A 73 -20.19 -5.57 -1.23
CA GLU A 73 -21.31 -4.86 -1.83
C GLU A 73 -21.81 -3.71 -0.96
N HIS A 74 -21.84 -3.86 0.37
CA HIS A 74 -22.22 -2.80 1.31
C HIS A 74 -21.35 -1.56 1.14
N TYR A 75 -20.04 -1.75 0.98
CA TYR A 75 -19.07 -0.69 0.75
C TYR A 75 -18.94 -0.29 -0.73
N GLN A 76 -19.71 -0.90 -1.63
CA GLN A 76 -19.65 -0.68 -3.08
C GLN A 76 -18.26 -0.98 -3.68
N ILE A 77 -17.54 -1.93 -3.08
CA ILE A 77 -16.18 -2.31 -3.44
C ILE A 77 -16.19 -3.61 -4.25
N THR A 78 -15.39 -3.65 -5.31
CA THR A 78 -15.16 -4.90 -6.04
C THR A 78 -14.12 -5.77 -5.33
N ARG A 79 -14.24 -7.09 -5.46
CA ARG A 79 -13.26 -8.04 -4.90
C ARG A 79 -11.82 -7.75 -5.37
N ASP A 80 -11.63 -7.39 -6.63
CA ASP A 80 -10.31 -7.06 -7.17
C ASP A 80 -9.73 -5.76 -6.57
N GLN A 81 -10.58 -4.77 -6.33
CA GLN A 81 -10.19 -3.50 -5.69
C GLN A 81 -9.79 -3.73 -4.23
N PHE A 82 -10.54 -4.57 -3.50
CA PHE A 82 -10.18 -5.00 -2.17
C PHE A 82 -8.85 -5.73 -2.16
N GLN A 83 -8.61 -6.68 -3.07
CA GLN A 83 -7.34 -7.42 -3.15
C GLN A 83 -6.14 -6.51 -3.43
N ARG A 84 -6.28 -5.54 -4.35
CA ARG A 84 -5.22 -4.54 -4.61
C ARG A 84 -4.94 -3.69 -3.37
N SER A 85 -5.99 -3.25 -2.69
CA SER A 85 -5.86 -2.43 -1.47
C SER A 85 -5.25 -3.22 -0.32
N HIS A 86 -5.68 -4.47 -0.13
CA HIS A 86 -5.12 -5.38 0.85
C HIS A 86 -3.64 -5.65 0.60
N ALA A 87 -3.24 -5.92 -0.65
CA ALA A 87 -1.84 -6.10 -1.02
C ALA A 87 -0.98 -4.84 -0.81
N TYR A 88 -1.58 -3.65 -0.86
CA TYR A 88 -0.90 -2.39 -0.59
C TYR A 88 -0.75 -2.12 0.91
N TYR A 89 -1.82 -2.24 1.69
CA TYR A 89 -1.84 -1.93 3.12
C TYR A 89 -1.25 -3.04 4.01
N HIS A 90 -1.25 -4.29 3.56
CA HIS A 90 -0.68 -5.42 4.30
C HIS A 90 0.81 -5.65 4.01
N ARG A 91 1.44 -4.75 3.25
CA ARG A 91 2.85 -4.82 2.86
C ARG A 91 3.76 -4.21 3.92
#